data_AF-A0A340WWL8-F1
#
_entry.id   AF-A0A340WWL8-F1
#
_cell.length_a   1.000
_cell.length_b   1.000
_cell.length_c   1.000
_cell.angle_alpha   90.00
_cell.angle_beta   90.00
_cell.angle_gamma   90.00
#
_symmetry.space_group_name_H-M   'P 1'
#
loop_
_entity.id
_entity.type
_entity.pdbx_description
1 polymer ?
#
loop_
_entity_poly.entity_id
_entity_poly.type
_entity_poly.pdbx_seq_one_letter_code
_entity_poly.pdbx_strand_id
1 'polypeptide(L)'
;MMGRPCLPTVGRPCSWRRTPRPSPQQTPVQYLLPEAKAQDSDKICVVIDLDETLVHSSFKPVNNADFIIPVEIDGVVHQVYVLKRPHVDEFLQRMGELFECVLFTASLAKYADPVADLLDKWGAFRARLFRESCVFHRGNYVKDLSRLGRDLRRVLILDNSPASYVFHPDNAVPVASWFDNMSDTELHDLLPFFEQLSRVDDVYSVLRQPRPGS
;
A
#
# COMPACT_ATOMS: atom_id res chain seq x y z
N MET A 1 31.12 0.84 75.21
CA MET A 1 32.18 1.79 75.57
C MET A 1 32.08 3.01 74.66
N MET A 2 32.24 4.20 75.25
CA MET A 2 31.93 5.50 74.65
C MET A 2 32.87 5.91 73.51
N GLY A 3 32.33 6.66 72.54
CA GLY A 3 33.05 7.55 71.63
C GLY A 3 32.08 8.59 71.06
N ARG A 4 32.34 9.87 71.32
CA ARG A 4 31.44 11.04 71.22
C ARG A 4 31.22 11.57 69.77
N PRO A 5 30.21 12.44 69.55
CA PRO A 5 29.75 12.88 68.22
C PRO A 5 30.53 14.08 67.68
N CYS A 6 30.68 14.16 66.34
CA CYS A 6 31.12 15.37 65.64
C CYS A 6 29.92 16.02 64.92
N LEU A 7 29.64 17.28 65.26
CA LEU A 7 28.68 18.18 64.62
C LEU A 7 29.22 18.73 63.28
N PRO A 8 28.37 19.33 62.42
CA PRO A 8 28.58 19.40 60.98
C PRO A 8 29.46 20.58 60.57
N THR A 9 30.36 20.36 59.61
CA THR A 9 30.99 21.43 58.85
C THR A 9 30.15 21.76 57.62
N VAL A 10 29.72 23.01 57.57
CA VAL A 10 28.98 23.65 56.48
C VAL A 10 29.88 23.80 55.26
N GLY A 11 29.33 23.53 54.07
CA GLY A 11 29.75 24.21 52.84
C GLY A 11 30.58 23.38 51.86
N ARG A 12 29.90 22.67 50.96
CA ARG A 12 30.26 22.50 49.54
C ARG A 12 29.05 21.90 48.81
N PRO A 13 28.47 22.55 47.78
CA PRO A 13 27.44 21.91 46.99
C PRO A 13 28.09 20.77 46.20
N CYS A 14 27.67 19.53 46.45
CA CYS A 14 27.93 18.42 45.54
C CYS A 14 27.20 18.74 44.22
N SER A 15 27.95 19.21 43.22
CA SER A 15 27.45 19.32 41.86
C SER A 15 27.26 17.90 41.31
N TRP A 16 26.06 17.35 41.46
CA TRP A 16 25.63 16.20 40.68
C TRP A 16 25.65 16.61 39.20
N ARG A 17 26.72 16.30 38.49
CA ARG A 17 26.71 16.36 37.02
C ARG A 17 25.68 15.35 36.56
N ARG A 18 24.50 15.84 36.15
CA ARG A 18 23.55 15.03 35.39
C ARG A 18 24.27 14.62 34.11
N THR A 19 24.60 13.34 34.00
CA THR A 19 24.95 12.76 32.71
C THR A 19 23.75 12.96 31.78
N PRO A 20 23.94 13.47 30.55
CA PRO A 20 22.88 13.50 29.56
C PRO A 20 22.36 12.08 29.39
N ARG A 21 21.04 11.88 29.50
CA ARG A 21 20.44 10.61 29.09
C ARG A 21 20.83 10.37 27.63
N PRO A 22 21.30 9.18 27.24
CA PRO A 22 21.45 8.88 25.83
C PRO A 22 20.07 9.10 25.19
N SER A 23 20.02 9.95 24.16
CA SER A 23 18.85 10.08 23.30
C SER A 23 18.44 8.69 22.83
N PRO A 24 17.15 8.33 22.81
CA PRO A 24 16.71 7.08 22.20
C PRO A 24 17.31 7.02 20.81
N GLN A 25 18.14 6.01 20.54
CA GLN A 25 18.62 5.76 19.19
C GLN A 25 17.37 5.55 18.34
N GLN A 26 17.06 6.51 17.47
CA GLN A 26 16.00 6.36 16.49
C GLN A 26 16.48 5.24 15.57
N THR A 27 15.87 4.05 15.69
CA THR A 27 15.99 3.01 14.69
C THR A 27 15.65 3.65 13.33
N PRO A 28 16.48 3.48 12.28
CA PRO A 28 16.14 3.98 10.96
C PRO A 28 14.75 3.47 10.58
N VAL A 29 13.83 4.38 10.26
CA VAL A 29 12.50 4.01 9.77
C VAL A 29 12.73 3.33 8.42
N GLN A 30 12.58 2.01 8.37
CA GLN A 30 12.69 1.26 7.13
C GLN A 30 11.36 1.37 6.36
N TYR A 31 11.39 2.10 5.26
CA TYR A 31 10.25 2.20 4.34
C TYR A 31 10.07 0.92 3.53
N LEU A 32 8.84 0.69 3.06
CA LEU A 32 8.45 -0.46 2.25
C LEU A 32 8.98 -0.38 0.81
N LEU A 33 9.14 0.84 0.28
CA LEU A 33 9.71 1.06 -1.04
C LEU A 33 11.14 1.60 -0.94
N PRO A 34 12.01 1.27 -1.90
CA PRO A 34 13.27 1.97 -2.06
C PRO A 34 13.03 3.43 -2.51
N GLU A 35 14.12 4.19 -2.63
CA GLU A 35 14.09 5.49 -3.30
C GLU A 35 13.51 5.35 -4.71
N ALA A 36 12.69 6.33 -5.11
CA ALA A 36 12.10 6.36 -6.44
C ALA A 36 13.19 6.46 -7.51
N LYS A 37 12.98 5.78 -8.64
CA LYS A 37 13.87 5.93 -9.80
C LYS A 37 13.72 7.34 -10.38
N ALA A 38 14.77 7.84 -11.02
CA ALA A 38 14.78 9.21 -11.56
C ALA A 38 13.61 9.51 -12.51
N GLN A 39 13.14 8.54 -13.31
CA GLN A 39 12.00 8.72 -14.21
C GLN A 39 10.63 8.78 -13.51
N ASP A 40 10.56 8.37 -12.24
CA ASP A 40 9.33 8.29 -11.45
C ASP A 40 9.34 9.30 -10.28
N SER A 41 10.44 10.05 -10.06
CA SER A 41 10.62 10.94 -8.89
C SER A 41 9.58 12.05 -8.79
N ASP A 42 9.13 12.55 -9.93
CA ASP A 42 8.15 13.64 -10.01
C ASP A 42 6.73 13.11 -10.19
N LYS A 43 6.54 11.79 -10.31
CA LYS A 43 5.21 11.19 -10.47
C LYS A 43 4.52 11.02 -9.11
N ILE A 44 3.20 10.96 -9.16
CA ILE A 44 2.41 10.48 -8.03
C ILE A 44 2.61 8.96 -7.93
N CYS A 45 2.74 8.46 -6.71
CA CYS A 45 2.74 7.03 -6.41
C CYS A 45 1.31 6.54 -6.29
N VAL A 46 0.94 5.49 -7.02
CA VAL A 46 -0.39 4.89 -6.94
C VAL A 46 -0.27 3.46 -6.47
N VAL A 47 -0.81 3.21 -5.28
CA VAL A 47 -1.00 1.88 -4.75
C VAL A 47 -2.25 1.27 -5.39
N ILE A 48 -2.12 0.10 -6.02
CA ILE A 48 -3.20 -0.59 -6.71
C ILE A 48 -3.37 -1.97 -6.09
N ASP A 49 -4.59 -2.28 -5.66
CA ASP A 49 -4.96 -3.61 -5.18
C ASP A 49 -5.13 -4.63 -6.32
N LEU A 50 -5.14 -5.93 -5.98
CA LEU A 50 -5.24 -7.02 -6.95
C LEU A 50 -6.64 -7.63 -7.02
N ASP A 51 -7.03 -8.32 -5.95
CA ASP A 51 -8.23 -9.17 -5.88
C ASP A 51 -9.49 -8.30 -5.75
N GLU A 52 -10.54 -8.62 -6.50
CA GLU A 52 -11.76 -7.82 -6.65
C GLU A 52 -11.56 -6.38 -7.17
N THR A 53 -10.32 -5.98 -7.48
CA THR A 53 -9.98 -4.68 -8.07
C THR A 53 -9.59 -4.83 -9.55
N LEU A 54 -8.57 -5.64 -9.85
CA LEU A 54 -8.07 -5.89 -11.22
C LEU A 54 -8.48 -7.27 -11.76
N VAL A 55 -8.64 -8.23 -10.87
CA VAL A 55 -8.97 -9.63 -11.18
C VAL A 55 -9.90 -10.19 -10.13
N HIS A 56 -10.53 -11.32 -10.42
CA HIS A 56 -11.22 -12.15 -9.44
C HIS A 56 -10.69 -13.58 -9.55
N SER A 57 -10.45 -14.22 -8.40
CA SER A 57 -9.84 -15.54 -8.32
C SER A 57 -10.67 -16.52 -7.51
N SER A 58 -10.71 -17.78 -7.96
CA SER A 58 -11.49 -18.84 -7.33
C SER A 58 -10.75 -20.17 -7.34
N PHE A 59 -10.89 -20.93 -6.26
CA PHE A 59 -10.46 -22.34 -6.21
C PHE A 59 -11.46 -23.28 -6.90
N LYS A 60 -12.68 -22.81 -7.17
CA LYS A 60 -13.65 -23.58 -7.95
C LYS A 60 -13.35 -23.39 -9.44
N PRO A 61 -13.41 -24.44 -10.27
CA PRO A 61 -13.28 -24.29 -11.70
C PRO A 61 -14.25 -23.27 -12.28
N VAL A 62 -13.72 -22.33 -13.06
CA VAL A 62 -14.47 -21.32 -13.79
C VAL A 62 -14.26 -21.55 -15.29
N ASN A 63 -15.36 -21.56 -16.04
CA ASN A 63 -15.29 -21.65 -17.49
C ASN A 63 -14.71 -20.34 -18.05
N ASN A 64 -13.84 -20.42 -19.04
CA ASN A 64 -13.18 -19.27 -19.67
C ASN A 64 -12.33 -18.40 -18.72
N ALA A 65 -11.69 -19.02 -17.72
CA ALA A 65 -10.67 -18.34 -16.94
C ALA A 65 -9.56 -17.80 -17.86
N ASP A 66 -9.13 -16.57 -17.63
CA ASP A 66 -8.02 -15.95 -18.36
C ASP A 66 -6.70 -16.62 -17.98
N PHE A 67 -6.52 -16.90 -16.69
CA PHE A 67 -5.34 -17.60 -16.16
C PHE A 67 -5.74 -18.77 -15.25
N ILE A 68 -4.89 -19.78 -15.22
CA ILE A 68 -4.97 -20.88 -14.26
C ILE A 68 -3.60 -21.01 -13.61
N ILE A 69 -3.53 -20.70 -12.31
CA ILE A 69 -2.29 -20.64 -11.55
C ILE A 69 -2.22 -21.81 -10.56
N PRO A 70 -1.22 -22.70 -10.65
CA PRO A 70 -0.99 -23.71 -9.63
C PRO A 70 -0.39 -23.06 -8.38
N VAL A 71 -1.06 -23.19 -7.24
CA VAL A 71 -0.60 -22.66 -5.95
C VAL A 71 -0.48 -23.80 -4.95
N GLU A 72 0.71 -23.95 -4.37
CA GLU A 72 0.94 -24.93 -3.30
C GLU A 72 0.42 -24.41 -1.95
N ILE A 73 -0.44 -25.18 -1.30
CA ILE A 73 -0.98 -24.93 0.04
C ILE A 73 -0.81 -26.22 0.84
N ASP A 74 -0.04 -26.16 1.93
CA ASP A 74 0.23 -27.30 2.81
C ASP A 74 0.74 -28.56 2.07
N GLY A 75 1.61 -28.38 1.07
CA GLY A 75 2.18 -29.46 0.26
C GLY A 75 1.27 -29.99 -0.84
N VAL A 76 0.08 -29.43 -1.01
CA VAL A 76 -0.88 -29.81 -2.06
C VAL A 76 -1.01 -28.68 -3.08
N VAL A 77 -0.88 -29.02 -4.36
CA VAL A 77 -1.08 -28.05 -5.45
C VAL A 77 -2.56 -27.91 -5.74
N HIS A 78 -3.07 -26.69 -5.60
CA HIS A 78 -4.43 -26.31 -5.96
C HIS A 78 -4.41 -25.42 -7.21
N GLN A 79 -5.36 -25.61 -8.11
CA GLN A 79 -5.53 -24.72 -9.26
C GLN A 79 -6.38 -23.52 -8.85
N VAL A 80 -5.86 -22.32 -9.09
CA VAL A 80 -6.58 -21.06 -8.91
C VAL A 80 -6.96 -20.52 -10.29
N TYR A 81 -8.26 -20.34 -10.51
CA TYR A 81 -8.83 -19.83 -11.74
C TYR A 81 -9.02 -18.33 -11.60
N VAL A 82 -8.42 -17.56 -12.51
CA VAL A 82 -8.38 -16.10 -12.46
C VAL A 82 -9.14 -15.53 -13.66
N LEU A 83 -10.08 -14.63 -13.39
CA LEU A 83 -10.73 -13.80 -14.39
C LEU A 83 -10.16 -12.40 -14.35
N LYS A 84 -9.94 -11.81 -15.52
CA LYS A 84 -9.52 -10.41 -15.66
C LYS A 84 -10.74 -9.50 -15.65
N ARG A 85 -10.67 -8.43 -14.86
CA ARG A 85 -11.66 -7.36 -14.96
C ARG A 85 -11.60 -6.74 -16.36
N PRO A 86 -12.75 -6.44 -16.99
CA PRO A 86 -12.76 -5.71 -18.27
C PRO A 86 -11.89 -4.45 -18.21
N HIS A 87 -11.24 -4.14 -19.34
CA HIS A 87 -10.35 -2.97 -19.49
C HIS A 87 -9.06 -2.97 -18.67
N VAL A 88 -8.74 -4.02 -17.90
CA VAL A 88 -7.53 -4.05 -17.05
C VAL A 88 -6.22 -3.86 -17.82
N ASP A 89 -6.15 -4.37 -19.06
CA ASP A 89 -4.98 -4.23 -19.93
C ASP A 89 -4.75 -2.75 -20.31
N GLU A 90 -5.78 -2.08 -20.81
CA GLU A 90 -5.77 -0.65 -21.12
C GLU A 90 -5.45 0.18 -19.87
N PHE A 91 -6.08 -0.17 -18.75
CA PHE A 91 -5.90 0.51 -17.48
C PHE A 91 -4.45 0.45 -17.00
N LEU A 92 -3.85 -0.74 -16.91
CA LEU A 92 -2.48 -0.89 -16.41
C LEU A 92 -1.45 -0.24 -17.34
N GLN A 93 -1.63 -0.36 -18.65
CA GLN A 93 -0.79 0.34 -19.61
C GLN A 93 -0.79 1.85 -19.34
N ARG A 94 -1.98 2.44 -19.25
CA ARG A 94 -2.13 3.88 -19.05
C ARG A 94 -1.61 4.34 -17.69
N MET A 95 -1.93 3.60 -16.63
CA MET A 95 -1.47 3.91 -15.28
C MET A 95 0.06 3.86 -15.15
N GLY A 96 0.71 2.88 -15.78
CA GLY A 96 2.17 2.73 -15.76
C GLY A 96 2.94 3.87 -16.46
N GLU A 97 2.29 4.58 -17.39
CA GLU A 97 2.82 5.79 -18.01
C GLU A 97 2.71 6.98 -17.04
N LEU A 98 1.52 7.17 -16.48
CA LEU A 98 1.14 8.34 -15.68
C LEU A 98 1.77 8.37 -14.29
N PHE A 99 1.99 7.21 -13.67
CA PHE A 99 2.31 7.11 -12.24
C PHE A 99 3.50 6.20 -11.93
N GLU A 100 4.01 6.32 -10.71
CA GLU A 100 4.78 5.25 -10.07
C GLU A 100 3.79 4.22 -9.51
N CYS A 101 3.43 3.20 -10.28
CA CYS A 101 2.47 2.20 -9.82
C CYS A 101 3.13 1.18 -8.90
N VAL A 102 2.44 0.84 -7.80
CA VAL A 102 2.85 -0.18 -6.84
C VAL A 102 1.70 -1.15 -6.66
N LEU A 103 1.94 -2.43 -6.97
CA LEU A 103 1.01 -3.48 -6.59
C LEU A 103 1.09 -3.64 -5.08
N PHE A 104 -0.02 -3.50 -4.36
CA PHE A 104 -0.07 -3.80 -2.94
C PHE A 104 -1.31 -4.62 -2.67
N THR A 105 -1.15 -5.90 -2.34
CA THR A 105 -2.26 -6.83 -2.08
C THR A 105 -2.18 -7.43 -0.69
N ALA A 106 -3.32 -7.75 -0.10
CA ALA A 106 -3.40 -8.56 1.11
C ALA A 106 -3.24 -10.07 0.84
N SER A 107 -2.99 -10.47 -0.41
CA SER A 107 -2.71 -11.86 -0.80
C SER A 107 -1.23 -12.23 -0.65
N LEU A 108 -0.95 -13.53 -0.65
CA LEU A 108 0.41 -14.06 -0.55
C LEU A 108 1.12 -14.00 -1.92
N ALA A 109 2.43 -13.74 -1.89
CA ALA A 109 3.27 -13.68 -3.09
C ALA A 109 3.15 -14.91 -4.00
N LYS A 110 3.08 -16.12 -3.42
CA LYS A 110 2.94 -17.39 -4.15
C LYS A 110 1.77 -17.46 -5.14
N TYR A 111 0.75 -16.61 -4.94
CA TYR A 111 -0.38 -16.44 -5.85
C TYR A 111 -0.25 -15.13 -6.63
N ALA A 112 0.01 -14.01 -5.93
CA ALA A 112 -0.05 -12.68 -6.52
C ALA A 112 1.09 -12.40 -7.51
N ASP A 113 2.29 -12.96 -7.30
CA ASP A 113 3.40 -12.79 -8.24
C ASP A 113 3.10 -13.42 -9.61
N PRO A 114 2.71 -14.71 -9.71
CA PRO A 114 2.33 -15.30 -10.99
C PRO A 114 1.20 -14.55 -11.70
N VAL A 115 0.21 -14.06 -10.97
CA VAL A 115 -0.87 -13.25 -11.56
C VAL A 115 -0.34 -11.94 -12.10
N ALA A 116 0.48 -11.22 -11.32
CA ALA A 116 1.06 -9.95 -11.74
C ALA A 116 1.99 -10.10 -12.95
N ASP A 117 2.75 -11.20 -13.04
CA ASP A 117 3.62 -11.50 -14.19
C ASP A 117 2.83 -11.69 -15.49
N LEU A 118 1.64 -12.27 -15.42
CA LEU A 118 0.76 -12.46 -16.58
C LEU A 118 -0.04 -11.21 -16.94
N LEU A 119 -0.35 -10.39 -15.93
CA LEU A 119 -1.19 -9.21 -16.08
C LEU A 119 -0.39 -7.99 -16.58
N ASP A 120 0.77 -7.73 -16.00
CA ASP A 120 1.58 -6.54 -16.29
C ASP A 120 2.56 -6.75 -17.46
N LYS A 121 2.05 -6.52 -18.67
CA LYS A 121 2.83 -6.63 -19.92
C LYS A 121 3.74 -5.43 -20.20
N TRP A 122 3.61 -4.34 -19.44
CA TRP A 122 4.27 -3.05 -19.70
C TRP A 122 5.29 -2.68 -18.62
N GLY A 123 5.43 -3.49 -17.57
CA GLY A 123 6.23 -3.16 -16.41
C GLY A 123 5.69 -1.96 -15.65
N ALA A 124 4.37 -1.79 -15.64
CA ALA A 124 3.67 -0.73 -14.93
C ALA A 124 4.01 -0.75 -13.44
N PHE A 125 4.04 -1.93 -12.80
CA PHE A 125 4.34 -2.07 -11.39
C PHE A 125 5.85 -1.92 -11.11
N ARG A 126 6.22 -0.84 -10.43
CA ARG A 126 7.61 -0.56 -10.01
C ARG A 126 8.04 -1.38 -8.81
N ALA A 127 7.08 -1.78 -7.99
CA ALA A 127 7.25 -2.65 -6.83
C ALA A 127 5.99 -3.47 -6.59
N ARG A 128 6.14 -4.59 -5.87
CA ARG A 128 5.06 -5.46 -5.42
C ARG A 128 5.17 -5.66 -3.91
N LEU A 129 4.09 -5.41 -3.21
CA LEU A 129 3.94 -5.54 -1.77
C LEU A 129 2.80 -6.53 -1.49
N PHE A 130 3.02 -7.43 -0.55
CA PHE A 130 2.10 -8.55 -0.28
C PHE A 130 1.57 -8.48 1.15
N ARG A 131 0.88 -9.54 1.57
CA ARG A 131 0.29 -9.68 2.91
C ARG A 131 1.24 -9.30 4.04
N GLU A 132 2.51 -9.67 3.95
CA GLU A 132 3.53 -9.43 4.98
C GLU A 132 3.87 -7.93 5.13
N SER A 133 3.62 -7.12 4.10
CA SER A 133 3.79 -5.68 4.12
C SER A 133 2.60 -4.95 4.76
N CYS A 134 1.43 -5.59 4.82
CA CYS A 134 0.24 -5.03 5.46
C CYS A 134 0.40 -4.93 6.99
N VAL A 135 -0.36 -4.02 7.61
CA VAL A 135 -0.54 -3.95 9.06
C VAL A 135 -1.82 -4.69 9.42
N PHE A 136 -1.73 -5.73 10.26
CA PHE A 136 -2.93 -6.39 10.75
C PHE A 136 -3.57 -5.57 11.89
N HIS A 137 -4.66 -4.88 11.57
CA HIS A 137 -5.34 -3.95 12.49
C HIS A 137 -6.82 -4.30 12.61
N ARG A 138 -7.28 -4.61 13.82
CA ARG A 138 -8.69 -4.92 14.14
C ARG A 138 -9.30 -5.97 13.20
N GLY A 139 -8.55 -7.03 12.90
CA GLY A 139 -8.99 -8.12 12.04
C GLY A 139 -8.87 -7.86 10.54
N ASN A 140 -8.37 -6.70 10.12
CA ASN A 140 -8.20 -6.33 8.71
C ASN A 140 -6.72 -6.16 8.36
N TYR A 141 -6.37 -6.47 7.10
CA TYR A 141 -5.07 -6.12 6.55
C TYR A 141 -5.13 -4.69 6.01
N VAL A 142 -4.44 -3.76 6.67
CA VAL A 142 -4.40 -2.34 6.33
C VAL A 142 -3.11 -2.00 5.58
N LYS A 143 -3.25 -1.28 4.47
CA LYS A 143 -2.17 -0.75 3.65
C LYS A 143 -1.78 0.63 4.17
N ASP A 144 -0.89 0.64 5.15
CA ASP A 144 -0.41 1.87 5.78
C ASP A 144 0.53 2.64 4.82
N LEU A 145 -0.04 3.63 4.12
CA LEU A 145 0.65 4.44 3.11
C LEU A 145 1.82 5.25 3.69
N SER A 146 1.81 5.58 4.99
CA SER A 146 2.91 6.29 5.65
C SER A 146 4.22 5.48 5.65
N ARG A 147 4.12 4.15 5.50
CA ARG A 147 5.27 3.24 5.44
C ARG A 147 5.90 3.15 4.05
N LEU A 148 5.31 3.74 3.01
CA LEU A 148 5.83 3.64 1.64
C LEU A 148 7.13 4.42 1.44
N GLY A 149 7.39 5.47 2.22
CA GLY A 149 8.51 6.38 1.95
C GLY A 149 8.23 7.30 0.76
N ARG A 150 7.00 7.78 0.64
CA ARG A 150 6.53 8.75 -0.35
C ARG A 150 5.77 9.87 0.36
N ASP A 151 5.77 11.08 -0.21
CA ASP A 151 4.98 12.19 0.33
C ASP A 151 3.48 11.87 0.15
N LEU A 152 2.70 11.84 1.23
CA LEU A 152 1.28 11.50 1.18
C LEU A 152 0.45 12.45 0.32
N ARG A 153 0.91 13.68 0.04
CA ARG A 153 0.27 14.58 -0.94
C ARG A 153 0.41 14.09 -2.38
N ARG A 154 1.32 13.14 -2.61
CA ARG A 154 1.62 12.51 -3.90
C ARG A 154 1.45 10.99 -3.85
N VAL A 155 0.55 10.50 -2.99
CA VAL A 155 0.18 9.08 -2.92
C VAL A 155 -1.33 8.93 -3.11
N LEU A 156 -1.72 7.96 -3.94
CA LEU A 156 -3.09 7.49 -4.09
C LEU A 156 -3.17 6.01 -3.74
N ILE A 157 -4.36 5.55 -3.34
CA ILE A 157 -4.68 4.12 -3.24
C ILE A 157 -5.99 3.82 -3.98
N LEU A 158 -5.94 2.82 -4.87
CA LEU A 158 -7.09 2.22 -5.54
C LEU A 158 -7.32 0.83 -4.95
N ASP A 159 -8.41 0.68 -4.22
CA ASP A 159 -8.73 -0.54 -3.49
C ASP A 159 -10.24 -0.63 -3.29
N ASN A 160 -10.80 -1.81 -3.49
CA ASN A 160 -12.24 -2.05 -3.39
C ASN A 160 -12.74 -2.10 -1.94
N SER A 161 -11.83 -2.23 -0.96
CA SER A 161 -12.16 -2.37 0.46
C SER A 161 -11.76 -1.13 1.26
N PRO A 162 -12.74 -0.37 1.81
CA PRO A 162 -12.46 0.77 2.69
C PRO A 162 -11.62 0.45 3.93
N ALA A 163 -11.65 -0.80 4.40
CA ALA A 163 -10.82 -1.23 5.51
C ALA A 163 -9.32 -1.19 5.17
N SER A 164 -8.95 -1.42 3.90
CA SER A 164 -7.56 -1.44 3.45
C SER A 164 -6.86 -0.09 3.61
N TYR A 165 -7.59 1.02 3.48
CA TYR A 165 -7.07 2.39 3.59
C TYR A 165 -7.65 3.15 4.78
N VAL A 166 -8.07 2.46 5.83
CA VAL A 166 -8.70 3.09 7.02
C VAL A 166 -7.82 4.18 7.69
N PHE A 167 -6.50 4.12 7.54
CA PHE A 167 -5.59 5.15 8.03
C PHE A 167 -5.43 6.36 7.09
N HIS A 168 -5.80 6.22 5.81
CA HIS A 168 -5.59 7.22 4.76
C HIS A 168 -6.82 7.36 3.84
N PRO A 169 -8.03 7.60 4.38
CA PRO A 169 -9.25 7.68 3.57
C PRO A 169 -9.19 8.81 2.52
N ASP A 170 -8.49 9.90 2.83
CA ASP A 170 -8.34 11.06 1.93
C ASP A 170 -7.36 10.82 0.76
N ASN A 171 -6.67 9.68 0.73
CA ASN A 171 -5.80 9.26 -0.38
C ASN A 171 -6.49 8.25 -1.31
N ALA A 172 -7.69 7.79 -0.95
CA ALA A 172 -8.35 6.71 -1.65
C ALA A 172 -9.13 7.20 -2.87
N VAL A 173 -9.00 6.46 -3.96
CA VAL A 173 -9.95 6.44 -5.06
C VAL A 173 -10.75 5.15 -4.90
N PRO A 174 -11.99 5.20 -4.37
CA PRO A 174 -12.81 4.01 -4.20
C PRO A 174 -13.15 3.39 -5.55
N VAL A 175 -13.23 2.07 -5.58
CA VAL A 175 -13.64 1.27 -6.74
C VAL A 175 -14.58 0.15 -6.28
N ALA A 176 -15.57 -0.21 -7.07
CA ALA A 176 -16.45 -1.32 -6.76
C ALA A 176 -15.68 -2.65 -6.86
N SER A 177 -16.11 -3.58 -6.01
CA SER A 177 -15.62 -4.95 -6.06
C SER A 177 -16.14 -5.62 -7.34
N TRP A 178 -15.25 -6.30 -8.05
CA TRP A 178 -15.58 -7.01 -9.27
C TRP A 178 -15.36 -8.51 -9.13
N PHE A 179 -16.25 -9.30 -9.73
CA PHE A 179 -16.24 -10.77 -9.63
C PHE A 179 -16.29 -11.42 -11.02
N ASP A 180 -17.35 -11.17 -11.78
CA ASP A 180 -17.57 -11.83 -13.08
C ASP A 180 -18.41 -11.02 -14.07
N ASN A 181 -18.80 -9.79 -13.72
CA ASN A 181 -19.60 -8.94 -14.60
C ASN A 181 -18.75 -8.44 -15.78
N MET A 182 -18.87 -9.08 -16.94
CA MET A 182 -18.13 -8.71 -18.14
C MET A 182 -18.62 -7.42 -18.82
N SER A 183 -19.72 -6.82 -18.34
CA SER A 183 -20.17 -5.48 -18.76
C SER A 183 -19.66 -4.36 -17.84
N ASP A 184 -18.80 -4.69 -16.87
CA ASP A 184 -18.12 -3.69 -16.03
C ASP A 184 -17.24 -2.77 -16.87
N THR A 185 -17.29 -1.47 -16.59
CA THR A 185 -16.48 -0.44 -17.24
C THR A 185 -15.68 0.39 -16.26
N GLU A 186 -15.66 0.03 -14.97
CA GLU A 186 -15.22 0.96 -13.92
C GLU A 186 -13.74 1.33 -14.07
N LEU A 187 -12.88 0.38 -14.45
CA LEU A 187 -11.46 0.68 -14.72
C LEU A 187 -11.30 1.67 -15.88
N HIS A 188 -12.11 1.54 -16.92
CA HIS A 188 -12.11 2.48 -18.05
C HIS A 188 -12.63 3.85 -17.63
N ASP A 189 -13.73 3.89 -16.90
CA ASP A 189 -14.38 5.12 -16.43
C ASP A 189 -13.54 5.89 -15.41
N LEU A 190 -12.62 5.22 -14.70
CA LEU A 190 -11.67 5.83 -13.78
C LEU A 190 -10.47 6.48 -14.48
N LEU A 191 -10.14 6.11 -15.72
CA LEU A 191 -8.96 6.64 -16.42
C LEU A 191 -8.98 8.17 -16.56
N PRO A 192 -10.08 8.83 -16.99
CA PRO A 192 -10.13 10.29 -17.05
C PRO A 192 -9.85 10.97 -15.70
N PHE A 193 -10.31 10.36 -14.61
CA PHE A 193 -10.07 10.89 -13.26
C PHE A 193 -8.62 10.74 -12.83
N PHE A 194 -8.00 9.59 -13.12
CA PHE A 194 -6.57 9.40 -12.91
C PHE A 194 -5.73 10.33 -13.77
N GLU A 195 -6.10 10.61 -15.02
CA GLU A 195 -5.42 11.62 -15.83
C GLU A 195 -5.51 13.04 -15.26
N GLN A 196 -6.61 13.38 -14.60
CA GLN A 196 -6.71 14.65 -13.88
C GLN A 196 -5.75 14.66 -12.68
N LEU A 197 -5.78 13.60 -11.87
CA LEU A 197 -4.94 13.49 -10.68
C LEU A 197 -3.44 13.48 -11.01
N SER A 198 -3.02 12.89 -12.13
CA SER A 198 -1.60 12.82 -12.51
C SER A 198 -0.96 14.19 -12.73
N ARG A 199 -1.76 15.25 -12.88
CA ARG A 199 -1.32 16.61 -13.17
C ARG A 199 -1.32 17.54 -11.96
N VAL A 200 -1.77 17.08 -10.78
CA VAL A 200 -1.82 17.91 -9.58
C VAL A 200 -0.57 17.74 -8.70
N ASP A 201 -0.23 18.80 -7.97
CA ASP A 201 0.88 18.77 -7.02
C ASP A 201 0.49 18.09 -5.70
N ASP A 202 -0.78 18.23 -5.29
CA ASP A 202 -1.36 17.71 -4.06
C ASP A 202 -2.71 17.05 -4.35
N VAL A 203 -2.80 15.73 -4.15
CA VAL A 203 -4.02 14.94 -4.40
C VAL A 203 -5.20 15.37 -3.53
N TYR A 204 -4.96 15.94 -2.35
CA TYR A 204 -6.03 16.39 -1.45
C TYR A 204 -6.78 17.58 -2.02
N SER A 205 -6.18 18.36 -2.93
CA SER A 205 -6.85 19.46 -3.63
C SER A 205 -8.04 18.99 -4.46
N VAL A 206 -8.06 17.72 -4.86
CA VAL A 206 -9.12 17.08 -5.64
C VAL A 206 -9.94 16.15 -4.75
N LEU A 207 -9.29 15.25 -4.00
CA LEU A 207 -9.99 14.17 -3.27
C LEU A 207 -10.85 14.67 -2.10
N ARG A 208 -10.53 15.83 -1.51
CA ARG A 208 -11.34 16.42 -0.43
C ARG A 208 -12.47 17.32 -0.93
N GLN A 209 -12.60 17.52 -2.24
CA GLN A 209 -13.72 18.30 -2.77
C GLN A 209 -15.01 17.48 -2.65
N PRO A 210 -16.12 18.09 -2.18
CA PRO A 210 -17.42 17.44 -2.24
C PRO A 210 -17.72 17.04 -3.69
N ARG A 211 -18.06 15.78 -3.93
CA ARG A 211 -18.53 15.36 -5.26
C ARG A 211 -19.86 16.08 -5.52
N PRO A 212 -20.05 16.76 -6.66
CA PRO A 212 -21.35 17.31 -6.99
C PRO A 212 -22.37 16.15 -7.11
N GLY A 213 -23.30 16.06 -6.14
CA GLY A 213 -24.38 15.06 -6.12
C GLY A 213 -24.38 14.06 -4.96
N SER A 214 -23.47 14.18 -3.98
CA SER A 214 -23.56 13.48 -2.68
C SER A 214 -24.34 14.27 -1.65
#